data_AF-A0A8T3Z4Q0-F1
#
_entry.id   AF-A0A8T3Z4Q0-F1
#
_cell.length_a   1.000
_cell.length_b   1.000
_cell.length_c   1.000
_cell.angle_alpha   90.00
_cell.angle_beta   90.00
_cell.angle_gamma   90.00
#
_symmetry.space_group_name_H-M   'P 1'
#
loop_
_entity.id
_entity.type
_entity.pdbx_description
1 polymer ?
#
loop_
_entity_poly.entity_id
_entity_poly.type
_entity_poly.pdbx_seq_one_letter_code
_entity_poly.pdbx_strand_id
1 'polypeptide(L)'
;MKIGIIGGTGDQGLGLALRFAKGGEQVIVGSRDVKKAENAVNLIENMLKSDECPNVKGMTNEEACREADIVILTVPLQAQMVTLKSVKEHVE
;
A
#
# COMPACT_ATOMS: atom_id res chain seq x y z
N MET A 1 2.50 7.11 11.77
CA MET A 1 3.53 6.20 11.23
C MET A 1 3.18 5.93 9.77
N LYS A 2 4.16 5.70 8.89
CA LYS A 2 3.91 5.38 7.47
C LYS A 2 3.85 3.86 7.29
N ILE A 3 2.72 3.36 6.81
CA ILE A 3 2.46 1.95 6.57
C ILE A 3 2.45 1.70 5.06
N GLY A 4 3.43 0.97 4.55
CA GLY A 4 3.52 0.53 3.16
C GLY A 4 2.87 -0.85 2.99
N ILE A 5 1.95 -0.99 2.04
CA ILE A 5 1.23 -2.24 1.77
C ILE A 5 1.62 -2.75 0.38
N ILE A 6 2.48 -3.78 0.34
CA ILE A 6 3.06 -4.33 -0.88
C ILE A 6 2.12 -5.37 -1.49
N GLY A 7 1.74 -5.15 -2.75
CA GLY A 7 0.58 -5.85 -3.32
C GLY A 7 -0.73 -5.31 -2.78
N GLY A 8 -0.76 -4.04 -2.39
CA GLY A 8 -1.88 -3.39 -1.71
C GLY A 8 -3.15 -3.25 -2.54
N THR A 9 -3.10 -3.55 -3.84
CA THR A 9 -4.24 -3.44 -4.76
C THR A 9 -5.18 -4.65 -4.74
N GLY A 10 -4.82 -5.73 -4.05
CA GLY A 10 -5.70 -6.90 -3.86
C GLY A 10 -6.66 -6.74 -2.69
N ASP A 11 -7.66 -7.61 -2.58
CA ASP A 11 -8.75 -7.50 -1.59
C ASP A 11 -8.26 -7.29 -0.14
N GLN A 12 -7.25 -8.07 0.28
CA GLN A 12 -6.66 -7.96 1.62
C GLN A 12 -5.92 -6.63 1.81
N GLY A 13 -5.08 -6.26 0.83
CA GLY A 13 -4.29 -5.03 0.87
C GLY A 13 -5.17 -3.79 0.91
N LEU A 14 -6.21 -3.75 0.07
CA LEU A 14 -7.20 -2.69 0.02
C LEU A 14 -7.97 -2.58 1.34
N GLY A 15 -8.40 -3.71 1.90
CA GLY A 15 -9.13 -3.74 3.17
C GLY A 15 -8.29 -3.27 4.36
N LEU A 16 -6.99 -3.58 4.36
CA LEU A 16 -6.04 -3.07 5.35
C LEU A 16 -5.81 -1.57 5.16
N ALA A 17 -5.54 -1.15 3.91
CA ALA A 17 -5.31 0.25 3.56
C ALA A 17 -6.48 1.15 4.01
N LEU A 18 -7.72 0.73 3.69
CA LEU A 18 -8.94 1.43 4.11
C LEU A 18 -9.04 1.58 5.63
N ARG A 19 -8.72 0.52 6.39
CA ARG A 19 -8.85 0.52 7.85
C ARG A 19 -7.77 1.36 8.52
N PHE A 20 -6.53 1.28 8.05
CA PHE A 20 -5.44 2.11 8.56
C PHE A 20 -5.66 3.58 8.23
N ALA A 21 -6.08 3.89 7.00
CA ALA A 21 -6.43 5.25 6.59
C ALA A 21 -7.56 5.83 7.45
N LYS A 22 -8.64 5.05 7.66
CA LYS A 22 -9.74 5.42 8.56
C LYS A 22 -9.30 5.62 10.01
N GLY A 23 -8.24 4.93 10.43
CA GLY A 23 -7.61 5.08 11.74
C GLY A 23 -6.70 6.30 11.87
N GLY A 24 -6.49 7.06 10.78
CA GLY A 24 -5.64 8.26 10.76
C GLY A 24 -4.18 8.00 10.38
N GLU A 25 -3.79 6.76 10.06
CA GLU A 25 -2.39 6.44 9.70
C GLU A 25 -2.05 6.83 8.26
N GLN A 26 -0.77 7.16 8.01
CA GLN A 26 -0.29 7.39 6.65
C GLN A 26 -0.11 6.06 5.93
N VAL A 27 -0.85 5.84 4.85
CA VAL A 27 -0.87 4.58 4.10
C VAL A 27 -0.29 4.77 2.71
N ILE A 28 0.61 3.88 2.32
CA ILE A 28 1.13 3.81 0.96
C ILE A 28 0.70 2.47 0.36
N VAL A 29 -0.13 2.53 -0.69
CA VAL A 29 -0.52 1.37 -1.49
C VAL A 29 0.57 1.11 -2.51
N GLY A 30 1.32 0.01 -2.33
CA GLY A 30 2.38 -0.43 -3.23
C GLY A 30 1.87 -1.40 -4.30
N SER A 31 2.29 -1.18 -5.54
CA SER A 31 2.02 -2.07 -6.68
C SER A 31 3.22 -2.17 -7.62
N ARG A 32 3.29 -3.24 -8.41
CA ARG A 32 4.21 -3.30 -9.56
C ARG A 32 3.78 -2.39 -10.71
N ASP A 33 2.51 -1.98 -10.69
CA ASP A 33 1.89 -1.07 -11.65
C ASP A 33 1.33 0.11 -10.86
N VAL A 34 1.99 1.27 -10.98
CA VAL A 34 1.63 2.49 -10.25
C VAL A 34 0.18 2.91 -10.51
N LYS A 35 -0.34 2.71 -11.71
CA LYS A 35 -1.74 3.04 -12.04
C LYS A 35 -2.73 2.21 -11.24
N LYS A 36 -2.40 0.95 -10.95
CA LYS A 36 -3.25 0.11 -10.08
C LYS A 36 -3.24 0.61 -8.64
N ALA A 37 -2.10 1.11 -8.16
CA ALA A 37 -2.01 1.71 -6.83
C ALA A 37 -2.85 2.99 -6.75
N GLU A 38 -2.72 3.90 -7.72
CA GLU A 38 -3.53 5.12 -7.83
C GLU A 38 -5.04 4.81 -7.86
N ASN A 39 -5.45 3.82 -8.66
CA ASN A 39 -6.85 3.38 -8.70
C ASN A 39 -7.35 2.86 -7.35
N ALA A 40 -6.50 2.13 -6.62
CA ALA A 40 -6.84 1.65 -5.27
C ALA A 40 -6.99 2.82 -4.28
N VAL A 41 -6.14 3.86 -4.38
CA VAL A 41 -6.29 5.09 -3.58
C VAL A 41 -7.63 5.75 -3.85
N ASN A 42 -7.97 5.99 -5.12
CA ASN A 42 -9.26 6.58 -5.49
C ASN A 42 -10.45 5.78 -4.92
N LEU A 43 -10.35 4.45 -4.93
CA LEU A 43 -11.39 3.59 -4.38
C LEU A 43 -11.52 3.74 -2.85
N ILE A 44 -10.39 3.79 -2.14
CA ILE A 44 -10.35 4.01 -0.69
C ILE A 44 -10.93 5.38 -0.33
N GLU A 45 -10.50 6.45 -1.02
CA GLU A 45 -10.98 7.81 -0.80
C GLU A 45 -12.50 7.90 -0.99
N ASN A 46 -13.02 7.33 -2.09
CA ASN A 46 -14.45 7.24 -2.36
C ASN A 46 -15.23 6.48 -1.27
N MET A 47 -14.64 5.43 -0.71
CA MET A 47 -15.27 4.65 0.38
C MET A 47 -15.29 5.40 1.70
N LEU A 48 -14.29 6.23 1.98
CA LEU A 48 -14.19 6.99 3.23
C LEU A 48 -15.12 8.20 3.27
N LYS A 49 -15.60 8.71 2.12
CA LYS A 49 -16.55 9.83 2.01
C LYS A 49 -16.18 11.02 2.90
N SER A 50 -14.90 11.27 3.10
CA SER A 50 -14.43 12.21 4.10
C SER A 50 -13.59 13.29 3.44
N ASP A 51 -13.88 14.54 3.79
CA ASP A 51 -13.03 15.71 3.47
C ASP A 51 -11.66 15.65 4.19
N GLU A 52 -11.40 14.62 5.01
CA GLU A 52 -10.26 14.53 5.95
C GLU A 52 -9.46 13.21 5.91
N CYS A 53 -9.39 12.49 4.79
CA CYS A 53 -8.42 11.36 4.68
C CYS A 53 -7.39 11.54 3.55
N PRO A 54 -6.52 12.58 3.63
CA PRO A 54 -5.45 12.84 2.64
C PRO A 54 -4.21 11.95 2.84
N ASN A 55 -4.31 10.91 3.66
CA ASN A 55 -3.16 10.16 4.14
C ASN A 55 -2.86 8.89 3.34
N VAL A 56 -3.58 8.64 2.23
CA VAL A 56 -3.36 7.49 1.35
C VAL A 56 -2.63 7.93 0.08
N LYS A 57 -1.56 7.21 -0.30
CA LYS A 57 -0.82 7.44 -1.55
C LYS A 57 -0.62 6.14 -2.32
N GLY A 58 -0.60 6.22 -3.65
CA GLY A 58 -0.28 5.12 -4.53
C GLY A 58 1.16 5.25 -5.02
N MET A 59 1.94 4.19 -4.91
CA MET A 59 3.36 4.17 -5.32
C MET A 59 3.74 2.82 -5.93
N THR A 60 4.94 2.76 -6.52
CA THR A 60 5.56 1.46 -6.80
C THR A 60 5.86 0.70 -5.50
N ASN A 61 6.01 -0.61 -5.56
CA ASN A 61 6.40 -1.41 -4.39
C ASN A 61 7.74 -0.94 -3.82
N GLU A 62 8.68 -0.59 -4.70
CA GLU A 62 10.02 -0.14 -4.37
C GLU A 62 9.99 1.19 -3.61
N GLU A 63 9.23 2.17 -4.09
CA GLU A 63 9.03 3.46 -3.42
C GLU A 63 8.30 3.29 -2.08
N ALA A 64 7.25 2.45 -2.05
CA ALA A 64 6.49 2.18 -0.84
C ALA A 64 7.36 1.58 0.27
N CYS A 65 8.31 0.69 -0.06
CA CYS A 65 9.26 0.17 0.91
C CYS A 65 10.22 1.24 1.44
N ARG A 66 10.72 2.15 0.58
CA ARG A 66 11.65 3.21 1.01
C ARG A 66 11.00 4.25 1.92
N GLU A 67 9.73 4.53 1.71
CA GLU A 67 9.02 5.58 2.46
C GLU A 67 8.34 5.07 3.73
N ALA A 68 8.10 3.78 3.86
CA ALA A 68 7.32 3.22 4.96
C ALA A 68 8.18 2.92 6.19
N ASP A 69 7.64 3.22 7.38
CA ASP A 69 8.20 2.78 8.66
C ASP A 69 7.90 1.29 8.89
N ILE A 70 6.75 0.81 8.40
CA ILE A 70 6.32 -0.59 8.46
C ILE A 70 5.85 -1.04 7.07
N VAL A 71 6.39 -2.16 6.62
CA VAL A 71 5.99 -2.80 5.36
C VAL A 71 5.14 -4.05 5.64
N ILE A 72 3.94 -4.10 5.07
CA ILE A 72 3.02 -5.24 5.12
C ILE A 72 2.97 -5.89 3.74
N LEU A 73 3.30 -7.18 3.67
CA LEU A 73 3.28 -7.95 2.43
C LEU A 73 1.92 -8.63 2.22
N THR A 74 1.14 -8.18 1.23
CA THR A 74 -0.20 -8.71 0.89
C THR A 74 -0.24 -9.33 -0.50
N VAL A 75 0.79 -10.10 -0.87
CA VAL A 75 0.85 -10.83 -2.14
C VAL A 75 0.54 -12.32 -1.94
N PRO A 76 0.04 -13.04 -2.97
CA PRO A 76 -0.14 -14.49 -2.91
C PRO A 76 1.15 -15.22 -2.51
N LEU A 77 1.01 -16.36 -1.82
CA LEU A 77 2.15 -17.13 -1.30
C LEU A 77 3.21 -17.43 -2.38
N GLN A 78 2.77 -17.78 -3.58
CA GLN A 78 3.64 -18.12 -4.71
C GLN A 78 4.46 -16.92 -5.21
N ALA A 79 3.99 -15.69 -4.97
CA ALA A 79 4.66 -14.46 -5.38
C ALA A 79 5.54 -13.84 -4.26
N GLN A 80 5.47 -14.34 -3.03
CA GLN A 80 6.16 -13.74 -1.88
C GLN A 80 7.68 -13.67 -2.09
N MET A 81 8.32 -14.81 -2.42
CA MET A 81 9.77 -14.85 -2.58
C MET A 81 10.27 -13.95 -3.72
N VAL A 82 9.53 -13.86 -4.82
CA VAL A 82 9.89 -12.99 -5.95
C VAL A 82 9.74 -11.53 -5.55
N THR A 83 8.65 -11.18 -4.87
CA THR A 83 8.38 -9.81 -4.39
C THR A 83 9.41 -9.37 -3.37
N LEU A 84 9.72 -10.20 -2.37
CA LEU A 84 10.73 -9.89 -1.36
C LEU A 84 12.11 -9.67 -1.98
N LYS A 85 12.49 -10.47 -2.98
CA LYS A 85 13.75 -10.27 -3.71
C LYS A 85 13.76 -8.94 -4.47
N SER A 86 12.64 -8.51 -5.06
CA SER A 86 12.60 -7.26 -5.83
C SER A 86 12.65 -6.01 -4.95
N VAL A 87 12.16 -6.08 -3.71
CA VAL A 87 12.16 -4.93 -2.78
C VAL A 87 13.29 -4.97 -1.74
N LYS A 88 14.12 -6.01 -1.72
CA LYS A 88 15.14 -6.23 -0.68
C LYS A 88 16.03 -5.00 -0.45
N GLU A 89 16.52 -4.37 -1.51
CA GLU A 89 17.42 -3.21 -1.44
C GLU A 89 16.68 -1.89 -1.08
N HIS A 90 15.40 -1.98 -0.74
CA HIS A 90 14.52 -0.84 -0.48
C HIS A 90 13.88 -0.90 0.91
N VAL A 91 14.29 -1.88 1.73
CA VAL A 91 13.86 -2.04 3.11
C VAL A 91 15.12 -2.11 3.98
N GLU A 92 15.16 -1.36 5.07
CA GLU A 92 16.25 -1.38 6.06
C GLU A 92 16.12 -2.56 7.04
#